data_AF-A0A537UA89-F1
#
_entry.id   AF-A0A537UA89-F1
#
_cell.length_a   1.000
_cell.length_b   1.000
_cell.length_c   1.000
_cell.angle_alpha   90.00
_cell.angle_beta   90.00
_cell.angle_gamma   90.00
#
_symmetry.space_group_name_H-M   'P 1'
#
loop_
_entity.id
_entity.type
_entity.pdbx_description
1 polymer ?
#
loop_
_entity_poly.entity_id
_entity_poly.type
_entity_poly.pdbx_seq_one_letter_code
_entity_poly.pdbx_strand_id
1 'polypeptide(L)' 'TNSSLVAPVTIGNGAYIGSGSVITRDVPDDAMALERSPQTIREGGAARYREMKTGGKKPEK' A
#
# COMPACT_ATOMS: atom_id res chain seq x y z
N THR A 1 -10.51 -2.41 -6.93
CA THR A 1 -9.06 -2.58 -6.73
C THR A 1 -8.45 -1.19 -6.60
N ASN A 2 -7.24 -1.05 -6.05
CA ASN A 2 -6.52 0.22 -6.00
C ASN A 2 -5.13 0.01 -6.62
N SER A 3 -4.73 0.85 -7.57
CA SER A 3 -3.40 0.81 -8.19
C SER A 3 -2.98 2.26 -8.45
N SER A 4 -1.71 2.57 -8.22
CA SER A 4 -1.15 3.90 -8.51
C SER A 4 0.00 3.77 -9.51
N LEU A 5 -0.03 4.60 -10.54
CA LEU A 5 1.00 4.65 -11.59
C LEU A 5 1.76 5.96 -11.47
N VAL A 6 3.05 5.89 -11.15
CA VAL A 6 3.91 7.08 -11.01
C VAL A 6 4.57 7.36 -12.35
N ALA A 7 4.10 8.41 -13.02
CA ALA A 7 4.64 8.81 -14.31
C ALA A 7 6.10 9.32 -14.21
N PRO A 8 6.91 9.15 -15.26
CA PRO A 8 6.62 8.38 -16.48
C PRO A 8 6.78 6.87 -16.26
N VAL A 9 5.85 6.08 -16.81
CA VAL A 9 5.86 4.62 -16.80
C VAL A 9 5.07 4.07 -18.00
N THR A 10 5.57 3.00 -18.61
CA THR A 10 4.93 2.26 -19.70
C THR A 10 4.40 0.93 -19.18
N ILE A 11 3.14 0.62 -19.52
CA ILE A 11 2.51 -0.67 -19.22
C ILE A 11 2.32 -1.42 -20.53
N GLY A 12 2.94 -2.58 -20.63
CA GLY A 12 2.85 -3.46 -21.79
C GLY A 12 1.44 -4.00 -22.03
N ASN A 13 1.20 -4.44 -23.26
CA ASN A 13 -0.06 -5.07 -23.64
C ASN A 13 -0.25 -6.38 -22.86
N GLY A 14 -1.47 -6.62 -22.38
CA GLY A 14 -1.79 -7.83 -21.61
C GLY A 14 -1.22 -7.87 -20.19
N ALA A 15 -0.45 -6.85 -19.76
CA ALA A 15 0.10 -6.80 -18.42
C ALA A 15 -0.99 -6.73 -17.33
N TYR A 16 -0.74 -7.40 -16.21
CA TYR A 16 -1.66 -7.46 -15.07
C TYR A 16 -1.04 -6.79 -13.84
N ILE A 17 -1.73 -5.79 -13.30
CA ILE A 17 -1.28 -5.07 -12.10
C ILE A 17 -2.03 -5.62 -10.88
N GLY A 18 -1.26 -6.09 -9.90
CA GLY A 18 -1.82 -6.52 -8.63
C GLY A 18 -2.49 -5.39 -7.87
N SER A 19 -3.55 -5.73 -7.12
CA SER A 19 -4.25 -4.77 -6.28
C SER A 19 -3.36 -4.31 -5.11
N GLY A 20 -3.40 -3.00 -4.86
CA GLY A 20 -2.63 -2.32 -3.83
C GLY A 20 -1.24 -1.87 -4.29
N SER A 21 -0.87 -2.08 -5.55
CA SER A 21 0.49 -1.81 -6.03
C SER A 21 0.70 -0.37 -6.48
N VAL A 22 1.89 0.14 -6.17
CA VAL A 22 2.41 1.41 -6.67
C VAL A 22 3.51 1.11 -7.70
N ILE A 23 3.19 1.29 -8.98
CA ILE A 23 4.11 0.99 -10.08
C ILE A 23 4.95 2.23 -10.40
N THR A 24 6.27 2.08 -10.26
CA THR A 24 7.27 3.14 -10.48
C THR A 24 8.25 2.82 -11.61
N ARG A 25 8.08 1.66 -12.26
CA ARG A 25 8.96 1.12 -13.30
C ARG A 25 8.11 0.49 -14.40
N ASP A 26 8.63 0.46 -15.61
CA ASP A 26 7.95 -0.12 -16.76
C ASP A 26 7.60 -1.59 -16.52
N VAL A 27 6.43 -1.99 -17.02
CA VAL A 27 5.92 -3.36 -16.94
C VAL A 27 5.90 -3.94 -18.35
N PRO A 28 6.61 -5.04 -18.64
CA PRO A 28 6.61 -5.67 -19.96
C PRO A 28 5.25 -6.24 -20.38
N ASP A 29 5.11 -6.57 -21.67
CA ASP A 29 3.94 -7.26 -22.21
C ASP A 29 3.68 -8.59 -21.47
N ASP A 30 2.40 -8.90 -21.27
CA ASP A 30 1.89 -10.10 -20.58
C ASP A 30 2.46 -10.36 -19.17
N ALA A 31 3.16 -9.39 -18.58
CA ALA A 31 3.78 -9.53 -17.27
C ALA A 31 2.79 -9.27 -16.12
N MET A 32 2.95 -9.99 -15.01
CA MET A 32 2.27 -9.70 -13.75
C MET A 32 3.15 -8.81 -12.87
N ALA A 33 2.73 -7.57 -12.63
CA ALA A 33 3.43 -6.65 -11.75
C ALA A 33 2.79 -6.58 -10.37
N LEU A 34 3.61 -6.83 -9.34
CA LEU A 34 3.23 -6.78 -7.93
C LEU A 34 4.25 -5.92 -7.19
N GLU A 35 3.77 -4.84 -6.59
CA GLU A 35 4.53 -4.03 -5.65
C GLU A 35 3.75 -4.03 -4.33
N ARG A 36 4.33 -4.66 -3.31
CA ARG A 36 3.81 -4.72 -1.93
C ARG A 36 4.91 -5.21 -0.99
N SER A 37 4.93 -4.68 0.22
CA SER A 37 5.75 -5.25 1.30
C SER A 37 5.17 -6.58 1.78
N PRO A 38 6.01 -7.49 2.32
CA PRO A 38 5.53 -8.62 3.11
C PRO A 38 4.60 -8.13 4.23
N GLN A 39 3.49 -8.82 4.44
CA GLN A 39 2.56 -8.46 5.49
C GLN A 39 3.21 -8.73 6.85
N THR A 40 3.27 -7.70 7.68
CA THR A 40 3.68 -7.84 9.09
C THR A 40 2.47 -7.51 9.96
N ILE A 41 2.28 -8.31 11.02
CA ILE A 41 1.19 -8.13 11.97
C ILE A 41 1.83 -7.81 13.32
N ARG A 42 1.44 -6.67 13.90
CA ARG A 42 1.84 -6.26 15.26
C ARG A 42 0.61 -6.34 16.16
N GLU A 43 0.44 -7.45 16.84
CA GLU A 43 -0.70 -7.68 17.74
C GLU A 43 -0.80 -6.59 18.81
N GLY A 44 -2.00 -6.05 19.00
CA GLY A 44 -2.24 -4.92 19.91
C GLY A 44 -1.60 -3.59 19.49
N GLY A 45 -0.88 -3.53 18.35
CA GLY A 45 -0.13 -2.33 17.92
C GLY A 45 -1.02 -1.10 17.72
N ALA A 46 -2.23 -1.29 17.19
CA ALA A 46 -3.19 -0.21 17.02
C ALA A 46 -3.70 0.37 18.35
N ALA A 47 -3.91 -0.48 19.37
CA ALA A 47 -4.32 -0.02 20.70
C ALA A 47 -3.20 0.80 21.36
N ARG A 48 -1.96 0.30 21.32
CA ARG A 48 -0.78 1.00 21.82
C ARG A 48 -0.57 2.35 21.11
N TYR A 49 -0.71 2.38 19.79
CA TYR A 49 -0.58 3.61 19.01
C TYR A 49 -1.63 4.66 19.38
N ARG A 50 -2.89 4.24 19.58
CA ARG A 50 -3.95 5.14 20.03
C ARG A 50 -3.62 5.73 21.40
N GLU A 51 -3.29 4.90 22.37
CA GLU A 51 -2.91 5.34 23.73
C GLU A 51 -1.79 6.39 23.70
N MET A 52 -0.72 6.14 22.91
CA MET A 52 0.37 7.10 22.72
C MET A 52 -0.08 8.42 22.08
N LYS A 53 -1.02 8.40 21.12
CA LYS A 53 -1.51 9.60 20.42
C LYS A 53 -2.57 10.38 21.21
N THR A 54 -3.42 9.70 21.98
CA THR A 54 -4.45 10.35 22.83
C THR A 54 -3.93 10.75 24.21
N GLY A 55 -2.68 10.42 24.57
CA GLY A 55 -2.03 10.84 25.83
C GLY A 55 -1.96 12.37 26.08
N GLY A 56 -2.46 13.20 25.16
CA GLY A 56 -2.64 14.65 25.35
C GLY A 56 -4.09 15.17 25.31
N LYS A 57 -5.10 14.36 24.95
CA LYS A 57 -6.51 14.80 24.95
C LYS A 57 -7.43 13.65 25.37
N LYS A 58 -7.99 13.76 26.57
CA LYS A 58 -9.14 12.94 27.00
C LYS A 58 -10.29 13.17 26.02
N PRO A 59 -10.97 12.12 25.53
CA PRO A 59 -12.22 12.30 24.82
C PRO A 59 -13.26 12.82 25.81
N GLU A 60 -13.81 13.99 25.51
CA GLU A 60 -14.97 14.55 26.22
C GLU A 60 -16.17 13.64 25.93
N LYS A 61 -16.94 13.33 26.99
CA LYS A 61 -18.05 12.39 26.98
C LYS A 61 -19.23 12.88 26.14
#